data_AF-A0A8J5X0K6-F1
#
_entry.id   AF-A0A8J5X0K6-F1
#
_cell.length_a   1.000
_cell.length_b   1.000
_cell.length_c   1.000
_cell.angle_alpha   90.00
_cell.angle_beta   90.00
_cell.angle_gamma   90.00
#
_symmetry.space_group_name_H-M   'P 1'
#
loop_
_entity.id
_entity.type
_entity.pdbx_description
1 polymer ?
#
loop_
_entity_poly.entity_id
_entity_poly.type
_entity_poly.pdbx_seq_one_letter_code
_entity_poly.pdbx_strand_id
1 'polypeptide(L)'
;MPSLEGDPAARPRRRVELELPLDAPFSGAAPFDLEAAVCSHGLFMMAPNRWDPASRALLRPLRLASDLAASLVVRVSRHPARPSDALLVSVLGADALSPLDQGSILVSA
;
A
#
# COMPACT_ATOMS: atom_id res chain seq x y z
N MET A 1 6.34 32.86 25.09
CA MET A 1 6.65 32.61 23.66
C MET A 1 7.82 31.64 23.63
N PRO A 2 7.63 30.43 23.09
CA PRO A 2 7.35 30.26 21.67
C PRO A 2 5.99 29.61 21.39
N SER A 3 5.42 30.02 20.26
CA SER A 3 4.22 29.48 19.66
C SER A 3 4.51 28.10 19.09
N LEU A 4 3.82 27.07 19.57
CA LEU A 4 3.64 25.83 18.84
C LEU A 4 2.56 26.10 17.80
N GLU A 5 2.97 26.63 16.63
CA GLU A 5 2.18 26.49 15.42
C GLU A 5 2.02 24.99 15.15
N GLY A 6 0.87 24.46 15.57
CA GLY A 6 0.42 23.14 15.17
C GLY A 6 0.34 23.08 13.66
N ASP A 7 1.13 22.18 13.09
CA ASP A 7 1.18 21.88 11.67
C ASP A 7 -0.24 21.71 11.08
N PRO A 8 -0.64 22.50 10.06
CA PRO A 8 -1.98 22.42 9.49
C PRO A 8 -2.25 21.15 8.67
N ALA A 9 -1.31 20.20 8.57
CA ALA A 9 -1.47 18.96 7.80
C ALA A 9 -2.00 17.76 8.60
N ALA A 10 -2.28 17.90 9.91
CA ALA A 10 -2.83 16.83 10.74
C ALA A 10 -4.35 16.64 10.58
N ARG A 11 -4.90 16.84 9.38
CA ARG A 11 -6.21 16.24 9.07
C ARG A 11 -6.01 14.72 9.14
N PRO A 12 -6.92 13.95 9.78
CA PRO A 12 -6.82 12.50 9.72
C PRO A 12 -6.79 12.12 8.25
N ARG A 13 -5.65 11.59 7.80
CA ARG A 13 -5.51 11.12 6.42
C ARG A 13 -6.46 9.95 6.28
N ARG A 14 -7.64 10.21 5.70
CA ARG A 14 -8.66 9.20 5.38
C ARG A 14 -7.95 8.08 4.64
N ARG A 15 -7.94 6.89 5.24
CA ARG A 15 -7.31 5.72 4.66
C ARG A 15 -8.01 4.47 5.11
N VAL A 16 -8.06 3.50 4.22
CA VAL A 16 -8.53 2.14 4.50
C VAL A 16 -7.35 1.20 4.34
N GLU A 17 -7.19 0.28 5.29
CA GLU A 17 -6.12 -0.71 5.27
C GLU A 17 -6.70 -2.08 4.93
N LEU A 18 -6.02 -2.78 4.03
CA LEU A 18 -6.32 -4.15 3.62
C LEU A 18 -5.05 -4.98 3.82
N GLU A 19 -5.23 -6.22 4.27
CA GLU A 19 -4.15 -7.20 4.35
C GLU A 19 -4.17 -8.07 3.10
N LEU A 20 -3.04 -8.13 2.40
CA LEU A 20 -2.82 -9.06 1.29
C LEU A 20 -1.97 -10.21 1.82
N PRO A 21 -2.54 -11.41 2.02
CA PRO A 21 -1.79 -12.58 2.45
C PRO A 21 -0.72 -12.91 1.41
N LEU A 22 0.48 -13.22 1.88
CA LEU A 22 1.51 -13.86 1.08
C LEU A 22 1.34 -15.37 1.27
N ASP A 23 1.43 -16.11 0.17
CA ASP A 23 1.47 -17.56 0.27
C ASP A 23 2.65 -17.97 1.16
N ALA A 24 2.36 -18.73 2.20
CA ALA A 24 3.36 -19.09 3.19
C ALA A 24 4.52 -19.81 2.49
N PRO A 25 5.78 -19.40 2.73
CA PRO A 25 6.92 -20.11 2.17
C PRO A 25 6.87 -21.58 2.58
N PHE A 26 7.12 -22.49 1.64
CA PHE A 26 7.43 -23.88 1.99
C PHE A 26 8.58 -23.87 2.99
N SER A 27 8.48 -24.71 4.03
CA SER A 27 9.44 -24.78 5.14
C SER A 27 10.89 -24.73 4.63
N GLY A 28 11.56 -23.58 4.82
CA GLY A 28 12.94 -23.33 4.37
C GLY A 28 13.14 -22.18 3.38
N ALA A 29 12.09 -21.60 2.79
CA ALA A 29 12.23 -20.42 1.94
C ALA A 29 12.40 -19.13 2.75
N ALA A 30 13.21 -18.20 2.22
CA ALA A 30 13.44 -16.90 2.84
C ALA A 30 12.15 -16.05 2.87
N PRO A 31 12.00 -15.16 3.87
CA PRO A 31 10.86 -14.23 3.92
C PRO A 31 10.77 -13.38 2.65
N PHE A 32 9.56 -13.02 2.25
CA PHE A 32 9.34 -12.13 1.12
C PHE A 32 9.99 -10.76 1.36
N ASP A 33 10.81 -10.33 0.39
CA ASP A 33 11.42 -9.00 0.40
C ASP A 33 10.76 -8.09 -0.64
N LEU A 34 9.85 -7.23 -0.17
CA LEU A 34 9.16 -6.24 -1.00
C LEU A 34 10.12 -5.30 -1.74
N GLU A 35 11.18 -4.82 -1.09
CA GLU A 35 12.12 -3.87 -1.71
C GLU A 35 12.89 -4.57 -2.82
N ALA A 36 13.42 -5.76 -2.53
CA ALA A 36 14.09 -6.57 -3.55
C ALA A 36 13.17 -6.86 -4.73
N ALA A 37 11.90 -7.23 -4.48
CA ALA A 37 10.92 -7.49 -5.53
C ALA A 37 10.62 -6.25 -6.38
N VAL A 38 10.43 -5.08 -5.75
CA VAL A 38 10.17 -3.81 -6.45
C VAL A 38 11.38 -3.40 -7.29
N CYS A 39 12.58 -3.49 -6.73
CA CYS A 39 13.80 -3.05 -7.39
C CYS A 39 14.23 -3.99 -8.53
N SER A 40 14.19 -5.31 -8.31
CA SER A 40 14.66 -6.29 -9.30
C SER A 40 13.73 -6.40 -10.51
N HIS A 41 12.42 -6.24 -10.31
CA HIS A 41 11.43 -6.29 -11.39
C HIS A 41 11.13 -4.92 -11.99
N GLY A 42 11.80 -3.86 -11.52
CA GLY A 42 11.61 -2.51 -12.05
C GLY A 42 10.19 -1.98 -11.85
N LEU A 43 9.46 -2.41 -10.82
CA LEU A 43 8.07 -2.01 -10.60
C LEU A 43 7.93 -0.49 -10.45
N PHE A 44 8.95 0.18 -9.91
CA PHE A 44 9.02 1.63 -9.79
C PHE A 44 9.28 2.36 -11.13
N MET A 45 9.78 1.66 -12.15
CA MET A 45 9.98 2.22 -13.50
C MET A 45 8.68 2.23 -14.32
N MET A 46 7.68 1.45 -13.91
CA MET A 46 6.35 1.48 -14.51
C MET A 46 5.55 2.66 -13.96
N ALA A 47 5.80 3.87 -14.48
CA ALA A 47 4.99 5.04 -14.17
C ALA A 47 3.49 4.67 -14.33
N PRO A 48 2.62 5.09 -13.39
CA PRO A 48 2.85 6.06 -12.32
C PRO A 48 3.32 5.50 -10.96
N ASN A 49 3.88 4.29 -10.91
CA ASN A 49 4.40 3.70 -9.68
C ASN A 49 5.63 4.48 -9.16
N ARG A 50 5.80 4.55 -7.83
CA ARG A 50 6.95 5.16 -7.17
C ARG A 50 7.36 4.34 -5.96
N TRP A 51 8.63 4.01 -5.84
CA TRP A 51 9.20 3.46 -4.61
C TRP A 51 9.56 4.61 -3.66
N ASP A 52 9.09 4.54 -2.42
CA ASP A 52 9.54 5.41 -1.33
C ASP A 52 10.50 4.61 -0.43
N PRO A 53 11.83 4.87 -0.50
CA PRO A 53 12.81 4.15 0.29
C PRO A 53 12.72 4.49 1.79
N ALA A 54 12.20 5.65 2.17
CA ALA A 54 12.11 6.05 3.57
C ALA A 54 11.05 5.23 4.32
N SER A 55 9.89 5.01 3.67
CA SER A 55 8.82 4.18 4.22
C SER A 55 8.86 2.71 3.77
N ARG A 56 9.81 2.35 2.90
CA ARG A 56 9.93 1.03 2.26
C ARG A 56 8.59 0.57 1.68
N ALA A 57 8.00 1.47 0.90
CA ALA A 57 6.67 1.26 0.36
C ALA A 57 6.58 1.59 -1.13
N LEU A 58 5.80 0.78 -1.85
CA LEU A 58 5.42 1.06 -3.23
C LEU A 58 4.15 1.91 -3.23
N LEU A 59 4.25 3.10 -3.80
CA LEU A 59 3.11 3.97 -4.06
C LEU A 59 2.68 3.78 -5.50
N ARG A 60 1.39 3.58 -5.72
CA ARG A 60 0.83 3.55 -7.08
C ARG A 60 -0.60 4.07 -7.11
N PRO A 61 -1.03 4.67 -8.22
CA PRO A 61 -2.44 4.87 -8.50
C PRO A 61 -3.19 3.55 -8.63
N LEU A 62 -4.36 3.51 -8.03
CA LEU A 62 -5.35 2.45 -8.10
C LEU A 62 -6.65 3.06 -8.63
N ARG A 63 -7.28 2.40 -9.59
CA ARG A 63 -8.65 2.69 -9.98
C ARG A 63 -9.59 1.81 -9.18
N LEU A 64 -10.65 2.39 -8.64
CA LEU A 64 -11.68 1.63 -7.95
C LEU A 64 -12.53 0.89 -8.97
N ALA A 65 -12.97 -0.31 -8.64
CA ALA A 65 -13.84 -1.11 -9.53
C ALA A 65 -15.28 -0.55 -9.54
N SER A 66 -15.71 0.03 -8.41
CA SER A 66 -17.00 0.71 -8.29
C SER A 66 -17.05 2.06 -9.03
N ASP A 67 -15.91 2.72 -9.20
CA ASP A 67 -15.76 3.99 -9.90
C ASP A 67 -14.42 4.04 -10.65
N LEU A 68 -14.45 3.71 -11.95
CA LEU A 68 -13.27 3.70 -12.81
C LEU A 68 -12.71 5.09 -13.11
N ALA A 69 -13.50 6.16 -12.87
CA ALA A 69 -13.04 7.54 -13.02
C ALA A 69 -12.26 8.00 -11.79
N ALA A 70 -12.54 7.44 -10.61
CA ALA A 70 -11.78 7.68 -9.40
C ALA A 70 -10.41 6.98 -9.47
N SER A 71 -9.35 7.77 -9.26
CA SER A 71 -7.99 7.25 -9.05
C SER A 71 -7.49 7.68 -7.68
N LEU A 72 -7.23 6.69 -6.83
CA LEU A 72 -6.69 6.88 -5.49
C LEU A 72 -5.25 6.40 -5.43
N VAL A 73 -4.48 6.94 -4.50
CA VAL A 73 -3.11 6.45 -4.25
C VAL A 73 -3.17 5.31 -3.26
N VAL A 74 -2.57 4.18 -3.61
CA VAL A 74 -2.32 3.09 -2.67
C VAL A 74 -0.87 3.05 -2.28
N ARG A 75 -0.64 2.70 -1.02
CA ARG A 75 0.68 2.42 -0.45
C ARG A 75 0.73 0.95 -0.08
N VAL A 76 1.63 0.20 -0.70
CA VAL A 76 1.91 -1.20 -0.40
C VAL A 76 3.20 -1.27 0.40
N SER A 77 3.15 -1.88 1.59
CA SER A 77 4.28 -2.00 2.50
C SER A 77 4.26 -3.36 3.20
N ARG A 78 5.35 -3.75 3.87
CA ARG A 78 5.34 -4.95 4.70
C ARG A 78 4.35 -4.80 5.86
N HIS A 79 3.66 -5.88 6.21
CA HIS A 79 2.74 -5.86 7.34
C HIS A 79 3.51 -5.69 8.67
N PRO A 80 3.15 -4.74 9.54
CA PRO A 80 3.94 -4.42 10.74
C PRO A 80 3.97 -5.58 11.75
N ALA A 81 2.89 -6.37 11.84
CA ALA A 81 2.79 -7.50 12.76
C ALA A 81 3.10 -8.86 12.11
N ARG A 82 3.10 -8.93 10.78
CA ARG A 82 3.25 -10.19 10.01
C ARG A 82 4.09 -9.98 8.74
N PRO A 83 5.31 -9.44 8.86
CA PRO A 83 6.07 -8.96 7.72
C PRO A 83 6.46 -10.06 6.71
N SER A 84 6.39 -11.33 7.12
CA SER A 84 6.69 -12.49 6.26
C SER A 84 5.44 -13.09 5.60
N ASP A 85 4.25 -12.84 6.16
CA ASP A 85 3.02 -13.57 5.80
C ASP A 85 1.98 -12.67 5.14
N ALA A 86 2.17 -11.36 5.19
CA ALA A 86 1.23 -10.40 4.59
C ALA A 86 1.91 -9.10 4.18
N LEU A 87 1.31 -8.46 3.18
CA LEU A 87 1.52 -7.05 2.85
C LEU A 87 0.36 -6.21 3.37
N LEU A 88 0.68 -5.00 3.79
CA LEU A 88 -0.30 -3.99 4.16
C LEU A 88 -0.53 -3.07 2.96
N VAL A 89 -1.78 -3.03 2.48
CA VAL A 89 -2.24 -2.15 1.41
C VAL A 89 -3.06 -1.03 2.04
N SER A 90 -2.53 0.20 2.05
CA SER A 90 -3.25 1.39 2.52
C SER A 90 -3.80 2.18 1.33
N VAL A 91 -5.12 2.27 1.19
CA VAL A 91 -5.78 3.13 0.21
C VAL A 91 -5.98 4.52 0.80
N LEU A 92 -5.32 5.53 0.22
CA LEU A 92 -5.32 6.90 0.70
C LEU A 92 -6.47 7.69 0.06
N GLY A 93 -7.14 8.54 0.85
CA GLY A 93 -8.25 9.39 0.41
C GLY A 93 -9.63 8.73 0.46
N ALA A 94 -9.73 7.48 0.91
CA ALA A 94 -10.99 6.76 1.10
C ALA A 94 -11.37 6.68 2.59
N ASP A 95 -12.66 6.89 2.90
CA ASP A 95 -13.24 6.62 4.23
C ASP A 95 -13.65 5.16 4.39
N ALA A 96 -14.13 4.55 3.30
CA ALA A 96 -14.54 3.17 3.21
C ALA A 96 -14.32 2.67 1.79
N LEU A 97 -14.15 1.35 1.65
CA LEU A 97 -14.09 0.66 0.36
C LEU A 97 -15.30 -0.27 0.26
N SER A 98 -15.94 -0.29 -0.90
CA SER A 98 -17.02 -1.26 -1.16
C SER A 98 -16.45 -2.69 -1.19
N PRO A 99 -17.26 -3.73 -0.93
CA PRO A 99 -16.81 -5.12 -1.05
C PRO A 99 -16.26 -5.46 -2.44
N LEU A 100 -16.81 -4.83 -3.48
CA LEU A 100 -16.33 -4.96 -4.85
C LEU A 100 -14.90 -4.42 -4.98
N ASP A 101 -14.64 -3.21 -4.47
CA ASP A 101 -13.31 -2.60 -4.51
C ASP A 101 -12.30 -3.40 -3.69
N GLN A 102 -12.67 -3.85 -2.50
CA GLN A 102 -11.81 -4.69 -1.67
C GLN A 102 -11.42 -5.98 -2.39
N GLY A 103 -12.40 -6.67 -3.00
CA GLY A 103 -12.16 -7.87 -3.77
C GLY A 103 -11.25 -7.63 -4.97
N SER A 104 -11.51 -6.58 -5.75
CA SER A 104 -10.66 -6.23 -6.89
C SER A 104 -9.23 -5.87 -6.48
N ILE A 105 -9.05 -5.19 -5.35
CA ILE A 105 -7.71 -4.84 -4.83
C ILE A 105 -6.93 -6.08 -4.42
N LEU A 106 -7.57 -7.00 -3.69
CA LEU A 106 -6.91 -8.21 -3.19
C LEU A 106 -6.61 -9.23 -4.28
N VAL A 107 -7.34 -9.20 -5.41
CA VAL A 107 -7.13 -10.10 -6.55
C VAL A 107 -6.15 -9.53 -7.59
N SER A 108 -5.97 -8.20 -7.63
CA SER A 108 -5.10 -7.53 -8.64
C SER A 108 -3.71 -7.16 -8.12
N ALA A 109 -3.36 -7.58 -6.90
CA ALA A 109 -2.10 -7.24 -6.25
C ALA A 109 -1.00 -8.28 -6.49
#